data_AF-A0A3D1LZH4-F1
#
_entry.id   AF-A0A3D1LZH4-F1
#
_cell.length_a   1.000
_cell.length_b   1.000
_cell.length_c   1.000
_cell.angle_alpha   90.00
_cell.angle_beta   90.00
_cell.angle_gamma   90.00
#
_symmetry.space_group_name_H-M   'P 1'
#
loop_
_entity.id
_entity.type
_entity.pdbx_description
1 polymer ?
#
loop_
_entity_poly.entity_id
_entity_poly.type
_entity_poly.pdbx_seq_one_letter_code
_entity_poly.pdbx_strand_id
1 'polypeptide(L)'
;MYRIRRVYRTKPGEAGNVAKLVYAQAKIYRDSGHRSDFTVSYNGYTLPGEQNIVILEWTDDKIMSPGRQGNNIPKEAMEAG
;
A
#
# COMPACT_ATOMS: atom_id res chain seq x y z
N MET A 1 -1.81 -7.21 17.50
CA MET A 1 -2.15 -7.07 16.07
C MET A 1 -2.33 -5.60 15.74
N TYR A 2 -1.45 -5.08 14.89
CA TYR A 2 -1.43 -3.70 14.42
C TYR A 2 -2.02 -3.62 13.01
N ARG A 3 -2.77 -2.56 12.70
CA ARG A 3 -3.17 -2.25 11.31
C ARG A 3 -2.26 -1.14 10.79
N ILE A 4 -1.35 -1.52 9.91
CA ILE A 4 -0.40 -0.58 9.30
C ILE A 4 -1.07 0.03 8.08
N ARG A 5 -0.99 1.36 7.98
CA ARG A 5 -1.62 2.13 6.91
C ARG A 5 -0.60 3.02 6.22
N ARG A 6 -0.57 2.98 4.90
CA ARG A 6 0.14 3.94 4.05
C ARG A 6 -0.89 4.76 3.30
N VAL A 7 -0.80 6.08 3.44
CA VAL A 7 -1.71 7.03 2.80
C VAL A 7 -0.93 7.79 1.74
N TYR A 8 -1.43 7.77 0.51
CA TYR A 8 -0.83 8.42 -0.64
C TYR A 8 -1.77 9.54 -1.08
N ARG A 9 -1.23 10.76 -1.18
CA ARG A 9 -1.93 11.87 -1.83
C ARG A 9 -1.57 11.87 -3.31
N THR A 10 -2.58 11.83 -4.16
CA THR A 10 -2.42 11.73 -5.61
C THR A 10 -2.63 13.09 -6.26
N LYS A 11 -2.24 13.18 -7.54
CA LYS A 11 -2.69 14.29 -8.38
C LYS A 11 -4.22 14.21 -8.57
N PRO A 12 -4.89 15.34 -8.84
CA PRO A 12 -6.32 15.35 -9.15
C PRO A 12 -6.67 14.36 -10.28
N GLY A 13 -7.64 13.48 -10.03
CA GLY A 13 -8.11 12.49 -11.02
C GLY A 13 -7.27 11.22 -11.12
N GLU A 14 -6.11 11.16 -10.48
CA GLU A 14 -5.19 10.01 -10.58
C GLU A 14 -5.38 8.95 -9.49
N ALA A 15 -6.34 9.13 -8.57
CA ALA A 15 -6.54 8.23 -7.43
C ALA A 15 -6.71 6.76 -7.85
N GLY A 16 -7.48 6.51 -8.91
CA GLY A 16 -7.69 5.16 -9.44
C GLY A 16 -6.44 4.55 -10.08
N ASN A 17 -5.63 5.35 -10.77
CA ASN A 17 -4.39 4.87 -11.39
C ASN A 17 -3.33 4.53 -10.32
N VAL A 18 -3.18 5.39 -9.33
CA VAL A 18 -2.29 5.12 -8.19
C VAL A 18 -2.77 3.91 -7.40
N ALA A 19 -4.08 3.75 -7.18
CA ALA A 19 -4.62 2.57 -6.50
C ALA A 19 -4.26 1.26 -7.21
N LYS A 20 -4.25 1.23 -8.55
CA LYS A 20 -3.82 0.06 -9.33
C LYS A 20 -2.33 -0.25 -9.12
N LEU A 21 -1.46 0.77 -9.14
CA LEU A 21 -0.03 0.59 -8.91
C LEU A 21 0.24 0.10 -7.49
N VAL A 22 -0.39 0.72 -6.50
CA VAL A 22 -0.28 0.33 -5.08
C VAL A 22 -0.80 -1.10 -4.87
N TYR A 23 -1.90 -1.48 -5.52
CA TYR A 23 -2.41 -2.85 -5.48
C TYR A 23 -1.40 -3.85 -6.05
N ALA A 24 -0.81 -3.56 -7.22
CA ALA A 24 0.19 -4.43 -7.83
C ALA A 24 1.42 -4.61 -6.92
N GLN A 25 1.92 -3.52 -6.34
CA GLN A 25 3.03 -3.56 -5.38
C GLN A 25 2.67 -4.36 -4.11
N ALA A 26 1.50 -4.12 -3.53
CA ALA A 26 1.05 -4.82 -2.33
C ALA A 26 0.82 -6.33 -2.57
N LYS A 27 0.35 -6.69 -3.76
CA LYS A 27 0.23 -8.09 -4.18
C LYS A 27 1.59 -8.80 -4.18
N ILE A 28 2.65 -8.14 -4.67
CA ILE A 28 4.01 -8.71 -4.63
C ILE A 28 4.45 -8.95 -3.18
N TYR A 29 4.23 -7.99 -2.27
CA TYR A 29 4.55 -8.18 -0.85
C TYR A 29 3.78 -9.36 -0.22
N ARG A 30 2.51 -9.54 -0.58
CA ARG A 30 1.68 -10.65 -0.09
C ARG A 30 2.19 -11.99 -0.62
N ASP A 31 2.41 -12.07 -1.93
CA ASP A 31 2.79 -13.31 -2.60
C ASP A 31 4.21 -13.77 -2.25
N SER A 32 5.11 -12.84 -1.91
CA SER A 32 6.44 -13.17 -1.39
C SER A 32 6.45 -13.52 0.11
N GLY A 33 5.28 -13.51 0.78
CA GLY A 33 5.17 -13.67 2.22
C GLY A 33 5.81 -12.54 3.04
N HIS A 34 6.12 -11.39 2.42
CA HIS A 34 6.71 -10.24 3.11
C HIS A 34 5.67 -9.53 3.99
N ARG A 35 4.42 -9.51 3.52
CA ARG A 35 3.26 -8.94 4.24
C ARG A 35 2.09 -9.92 4.24
N SER A 36 1.20 -9.71 5.21
CA SER A 36 -0.09 -10.38 5.29
C SER A 36 -1.05 -9.90 4.21
N ASP A 37 -2.29 -10.37 4.28
CA ASP A 37 -3.34 -9.90 3.39
C ASP A 37 -3.58 -8.38 3.54
N PHE A 38 -4.04 -7.77 2.45
CA PHE A 38 -4.08 -6.31 2.33
C PHE A 38 -5.35 -5.81 1.67
N THR A 39 -5.67 -4.55 1.97
CA THR A 39 -6.76 -3.82 1.32
C THR A 39 -6.21 -2.54 0.71
N VAL A 40 -6.61 -2.26 -0.53
CA VAL A 40 -6.40 -0.95 -1.16
C VAL A 40 -7.76 -0.29 -1.33
N SER A 41 -7.91 0.90 -0.77
CA SER A 41 -9.07 1.76 -0.96
C SER A 41 -8.62 3.10 -1.51
N TYR A 42 -9.47 3.76 -2.29
CA TYR A 42 -9.18 5.11 -2.77
C TYR A 42 -10.45 5.94 -2.82
N ASN A 43 -10.25 7.25 -2.71
CA ASN A 43 -11.32 8.23 -2.81
C ASN A 43 -11.04 9.17 -3.98
N GLY A 44 -11.96 9.22 -4.94
CA GLY A 44 -11.78 9.96 -6.18
C GLY A 44 -13.08 10.53 -6.75
N TYR A 45 -12.93 11.70 -7.36
CA TYR A 45 -13.92 12.45 -8.13
C TYR A 45 -15.27 12.72 -7.42
N THR A 46 -16.21 11.78 -7.48
CA THR A 46 -17.60 11.95 -7.04
C THR A 46 -17.89 11.34 -5.67
N LEU A 47 -16.91 10.68 -5.06
CA LEU A 47 -17.08 10.04 -3.76
C LEU A 47 -17.01 11.08 -2.62
N PRO A 48 -17.76 10.92 -1.52
CA PRO A 48 -17.70 11.86 -0.41
C PRO A 48 -16.37 11.77 0.36
N GLY A 49 -15.96 12.88 1.00
CA GLY A 49 -14.76 12.95 1.84
C GLY A 49 -13.52 13.49 1.13
N GLU A 50 -12.35 13.28 1.74
CA GLU A 50 -11.08 13.80 1.20
C GLU A 50 -10.72 13.10 -0.12
N GLN A 51 -10.63 13.89 -1.19
CA GLN A 51 -10.35 13.42 -2.54
C GLN A 51 -8.87 13.19 -2.79
N ASN A 52 -8.58 12.40 -3.82
CA ASN A 52 -7.22 12.15 -4.32
C ASN A 52 -6.34 11.49 -3.26
N ILE A 53 -6.94 10.54 -2.54
CA ILE A 53 -6.26 9.73 -1.54
C ILE A 53 -6.38 8.26 -1.90
N VAL A 54 -5.27 7.54 -1.76
CA VAL A 54 -5.20 6.09 -1.77
C VAL A 54 -4.70 5.62 -0.40
N ILE A 55 -5.35 4.62 0.15
CA ILE A 55 -5.00 4.01 1.44
C ILE A 55 -4.70 2.53 1.18
N LEU A 56 -3.47 2.14 1.46
CA LEU A 56 -3.05 0.75 1.58
C LEU A 56 -3.03 0.36 3.05
N GLU A 57 -3.68 -0.76 3.38
CA GLU A 57 -3.72 -1.29 4.74
C GLU A 57 -3.35 -2.78 4.75
N TRP A 58 -2.62 -3.20 5.77
CA TRP A 58 -2.39 -4.61 6.09
C TRP A 58 -2.23 -4.79 7.61
N THR A 59 -2.29 -6.02 8.09
CA THR A 59 -2.19 -6.33 9.52
C THR A 59 -0.86 -7.00 9.86
N ASP A 60 -0.24 -6.60 10.96
CA ASP A 60 1.05 -7.15 11.38
C ASP A 60 1.04 -7.40 12.88
N ASP A 61 1.71 -8.44 13.34
CA ASP A 61 1.75 -8.75 14.77
C ASP A 61 2.66 -7.78 15.53
N LYS A 62 3.65 -7.23 14.83
CA LYS A 62 4.66 -6.34 15.40
C LYS A 62 4.97 -5.20 14.44
N ILE A 63 5.13 -3.99 14.96
CA ILE A 63 5.67 -2.87 14.17
C ILE A 63 7.19 -3.00 14.14
N MET A 64 7.74 -3.28 12.97
CA MET A 64 9.16 -3.52 12.76
C MET A 64 9.79 -2.41 11.90
N SER A 65 11.01 -2.01 12.21
CA SER A 65 11.75 -1.02 11.40
C SER A 65 11.94 -1.53 9.96
N PRO A 66 11.70 -0.69 8.93
CA PRO A 66 12.04 -1.02 7.54
C PRO A 66 13.55 -1.20 7.30
N GLY A 67 14.41 -0.58 8.11
CA GLY A 67 15.87 -0.66 7.99
C GLY A 67 16.52 -1.76 8.82
N ARG A 68 15.73 -2.66 9.42
CA ARG A 68 16.28 -3.76 10.24
C ARG A 68 17.08 -4.75 9.38
N GLN A 69 18.13 -5.32 9.97
CA GLN A 69 18.88 -6.42 9.36
C GLN A 69 17.93 -7.60 9.06
N GLY A 70 18.06 -8.20 7.88
CA GLY A 70 17.21 -9.31 7.43
C GLY A 70 15.84 -8.92 6.87
N ASN A 71 15.56 -7.62 6.66
CA ASN A 71 14.37 -7.21 5.93
C ASN A 71 14.55 -7.43 4.42
N ASN A 72 14.15 -8.62 3.96
CA ASN A 72 14.25 -9.00 2.55
C ASN A 72 13.06 -8.46 1.76
N ILE A 73 13.13 -7.19 1.37
CA ILE A 73 12.12 -6.54 0.52
C ILE A 73 12.26 -7.10 -0.91
N PRO A 74 11.19 -7.62 -1.54
CA PRO A 74 11.22 -8.02 -2.94
C PRO A 74 11.59 -6.85 -3.85
N LYS A 75 12.53 -7.06 -4.78
CA LYS A 75 13.00 -5.99 -5.69
C LYS A 75 11.90 -5.54 -6.63
N GLU A 76 11.11 -6.49 -7.09
CA GLU A 76 9.97 -6.27 -8.00
C GLU A 76 8.95 -5.34 -7.36
N ALA A 77 8.77 -5.41 -6.04
CA ALA A 77 7.90 -4.50 -5.32
C ALA A 77 8.47 -3.08 -5.26
N MET A 78 9.79 -2.91 -5.18
CA MET A 78 10.42 -1.57 -5.22
C MET A 78 10.36 -0.94 -6.61
N GLU A 79 10.37 -1.75 -7.67
CA GLU A 79 10.28 -1.28 -9.05
C GLU A 79 8.85 -0.99 -9.51
N ALA A 80 7.86 -1.61 -8.88
CA ALA A 80 6.45 -1.45 -9.20
C ALA A 80 5.85 -0.09 -8.79
N GLY A 81 6.57 0.74 -8.02
CA GLY A 81 6.06 2.04 -7.56
C GLY A 81 7.08 2.90 -6.86
#